data_AF-A0A2U3LBV7-F1
#
_entry.id   AF-A0A2U3LBV7-F1
#
_cell.length_a   1.000
_cell.length_b   1.000
_cell.length_c   1.000
_cell.angle_alpha   90.00
_cell.angle_beta   90.00
_cell.angle_gamma   90.00
#
_symmetry.space_group_name_H-M   'P 1'
#
loop_
_entity.id
_entity.type
_entity.pdbx_description
1 polymer ?
#
loop_
_entity_poly.entity_id
_entity_poly.type
_entity_poly.pdbx_seq_one_letter_code
_entity_poly.pdbx_strand_id
1 'polypeptide(L)'
;MKNRSKLFATSLIIFLSIGIFSVAGVLQAAEADHACQAMVEGAKQMMDGNQKVMEIMAKKGMKDQELMSAEMMMKQGYDTMLQGQQTMATNNAEGTAMVQRGGKMMLDAQKTTYSVVEKKGMVTECSIGLDSCTYGEKKIKEGALEWFFGSV
;
A
#
# COMPACT_ATOMS: atom_id res chain seq x y z
N MET A 1 -29.11 48.56 28.56
CA MET A 1 -29.10 47.25 27.88
C MET A 1 -27.72 46.98 27.23
N LYS A 2 -26.65 46.76 28.01
CA LYS A 2 -25.26 46.68 27.48
C LYS A 2 -24.46 45.41 27.86
N ASN A 3 -25.10 44.38 28.41
CA ASN A 3 -24.41 43.18 28.92
C ASN A 3 -24.85 41.83 28.32
N ARG A 4 -25.68 41.80 27.26
CA ARG A 4 -26.16 40.53 26.68
C ARG A 4 -25.37 40.01 25.47
N SER A 5 -24.51 40.82 24.83
CA SER A 5 -23.75 40.36 23.65
C SER A 5 -22.49 39.56 23.97
N LYS A 6 -21.91 39.73 25.17
CA LYS A 6 -20.67 39.04 25.57
C LYS A 6 -20.86 37.56 25.88
N LEU A 7 -22.08 37.10 26.16
CA LEU A 7 -22.37 35.69 26.47
C LEU A 7 -22.61 34.83 25.21
N PHE A 8 -23.06 35.44 24.11
CA PHE A 8 -23.27 34.73 22.85
C PHE A 8 -21.98 34.55 22.04
N ALA A 9 -21.04 35.49 22.14
CA ALA A 9 -19.77 35.42 21.41
C ALA A 9 -18.84 34.33 21.97
N THR A 10 -18.79 34.12 23.29
CA THR A 10 -17.96 33.07 23.91
C THR A 10 -18.53 31.67 23.70
N SER A 11 -19.85 31.51 23.58
CA SER A 11 -20.46 30.21 23.27
C SER A 11 -20.18 29.75 21.83
N LEU A 12 -20.06 30.69 20.88
CA LEU A 12 -19.80 30.38 19.47
C LEU A 12 -18.34 29.91 19.26
N ILE A 13 -17.40 30.50 19.99
CA ILE A 13 -15.97 30.16 19.91
C ILE A 13 -15.72 28.75 20.45
N ILE A 14 -16.39 28.34 21.53
CA ILE A 14 -16.23 27.00 22.11
C ILE A 14 -16.73 25.90 21.15
N PHE A 15 -17.85 26.12 20.46
CA PHE A 15 -18.36 25.17 19.46
C PHE A 15 -17.48 25.12 18.19
N LEU A 16 -16.92 26.25 17.75
CA LEU A 16 -15.97 26.28 16.63
C LEU A 16 -14.64 25.59 16.96
N SER A 17 -14.16 25.69 18.21
CA SER A 17 -12.92 25.01 18.62
C SER A 17 -13.08 23.50 18.81
N ILE A 18 -14.28 22.99 19.16
CA ILE A 18 -14.49 21.55 19.36
C ILE A 18 -14.87 20.86 18.04
N GLY A 19 -15.57 21.55 17.14
CA GLY A 19 -16.01 20.98 15.85
C GLY A 19 -14.89 20.74 14.82
N ILE A 20 -13.74 21.41 14.93
CA ILE A 20 -12.64 21.25 13.96
C ILE A 20 -11.80 19.99 14.27
N PHE A 21 -11.63 19.62 15.55
CA PHE A 21 -10.81 18.45 15.92
C PHE A 21 -11.51 17.12 15.64
N SER A 22 -12.84 17.07 15.67
CA SER A 22 -13.58 15.84 15.36
C SER A 22 -13.57 15.53 13.86
N VAL A 23 -13.60 16.53 12.97
CA VAL A 23 -13.60 16.31 11.51
C VAL A 23 -12.23 15.80 11.02
N ALA A 24 -11.13 16.31 11.57
CA ALA A 24 -9.79 15.87 11.19
C ALA A 24 -9.54 14.38 11.51
N GLY A 25 -10.03 13.88 12.65
CA GLY A 25 -9.86 12.48 13.04
C GLY A 25 -10.64 11.48 12.18
N VAL A 26 -11.86 11.80 11.77
CA VAL A 26 -12.65 10.93 10.87
C VAL A 26 -12.15 10.99 9.42
N LEU A 27 -11.64 12.12 8.96
CA LEU A 27 -11.08 12.25 7.61
C LEU A 27 -9.79 11.43 7.48
N GLN A 28 -8.89 11.55 8.46
CA GLN A 28 -7.61 10.84 8.48
C GLN A 28 -7.77 9.32 8.62
N ALA A 29 -8.81 8.86 9.32
CA ALA A 29 -9.14 7.43 9.41
C ALA A 29 -9.74 6.89 8.11
N ALA A 30 -10.58 7.66 7.42
CA ALA A 30 -11.17 7.26 6.13
C ALA A 30 -10.12 7.27 4.99
N GLU A 31 -9.22 8.25 4.98
CA GLU A 31 -8.12 8.34 4.01
C GLU A 31 -7.11 7.20 4.22
N ALA A 32 -6.79 6.86 5.48
CA ALA A 32 -5.93 5.74 5.81
C ALA A 32 -6.50 4.37 5.38
N ASP A 33 -7.83 4.17 5.50
CA ASP A 33 -8.47 2.93 5.07
C ASP A 33 -8.48 2.77 3.54
N HIS A 34 -8.74 3.86 2.81
CA HIS A 34 -8.65 3.90 1.34
C HIS A 34 -7.22 3.67 0.82
N ALA A 35 -6.23 4.29 1.46
CA ALA A 35 -4.81 4.10 1.17
C ALA A 35 -4.39 2.64 1.38
N CYS A 36 -4.77 2.05 2.51
CA CYS A 36 -4.50 0.64 2.81
C CYS A 36 -5.11 -0.31 1.77
N GLN A 37 -6.38 -0.09 1.39
CA GLN A 37 -7.05 -0.90 0.38
C GLN A 37 -6.35 -0.82 -0.98
N ALA A 38 -5.99 0.39 -1.43
CA ALA A 38 -5.28 0.57 -2.69
C ALA A 38 -3.92 -0.18 -2.70
N MET A 39 -3.21 -0.16 -1.57
CA MET A 39 -1.96 -0.92 -1.44
C MET A 39 -2.20 -2.43 -1.52
N VAL A 40 -3.19 -2.97 -0.79
CA VAL A 40 -3.50 -4.42 -0.80
C VAL A 40 -3.97 -4.89 -2.18
N GLU A 41 -4.77 -4.09 -2.89
CA GLU A 41 -5.15 -4.39 -4.27
C GLU A 41 -3.96 -4.39 -5.22
N GLY A 42 -3.08 -3.38 -5.11
CA GLY A 42 -1.86 -3.29 -5.90
C GLY A 42 -0.93 -4.48 -5.65
N ALA A 43 -0.80 -4.87 -4.39
CA ALA A 43 -0.08 -6.06 -3.97
C ALA A 43 -0.63 -7.34 -4.60
N LYS A 44 -1.96 -7.52 -4.60
CA LYS A 44 -2.59 -8.67 -5.27
C LYS A 44 -2.32 -8.69 -6.77
N GLN A 45 -2.45 -7.54 -7.45
CA GLN A 45 -2.16 -7.45 -8.89
C GLN A 45 -0.70 -7.71 -9.23
N MET A 46 0.21 -7.33 -8.35
CA MET A 46 1.63 -7.64 -8.48
C MET A 46 1.89 -9.14 -8.32
N MET A 47 1.25 -9.80 -7.36
CA MET A 47 1.34 -11.25 -7.22
C MET A 47 0.81 -11.98 -8.45
N ASP A 48 -0.36 -11.58 -8.95
CA ASP A 48 -0.96 -12.17 -10.15
C ASP A 48 -0.06 -11.97 -11.38
N GLY A 49 0.55 -10.79 -11.52
CA GLY A 49 1.53 -10.50 -12.55
C GLY A 49 2.77 -11.38 -12.44
N ASN A 50 3.33 -11.51 -11.23
CA ASN A 50 4.51 -12.34 -10.98
C ASN A 50 4.23 -13.83 -11.22
N GLN A 51 3.03 -14.29 -10.87
CA GLN A 51 2.61 -15.67 -11.18
C GLN A 51 2.59 -15.92 -12.69
N LYS A 52 2.04 -14.98 -13.48
CA LYS A 52 2.09 -15.08 -14.95
C LYS A 52 3.53 -15.12 -15.48
N VAL A 53 4.42 -14.29 -14.94
CA VAL A 53 5.86 -14.31 -15.31
C VAL A 53 6.45 -15.70 -15.05
N MET A 54 6.27 -16.24 -13.84
CA MET A 54 6.80 -17.55 -13.50
C MET A 54 6.20 -18.68 -14.35
N GLU A 55 4.90 -18.64 -14.65
CA GLU A 55 4.27 -19.62 -15.53
C GLU A 55 4.88 -19.58 -16.94
N ILE A 56 5.13 -18.39 -17.48
CA ILE A 56 5.77 -18.22 -18.80
C ILE A 56 7.21 -18.74 -18.76
N MET A 57 7.98 -18.38 -17.73
CA MET A 57 9.36 -18.85 -17.58
C MET A 57 9.45 -20.37 -17.38
N ALA A 58 8.55 -20.95 -16.58
CA ALA A 58 8.47 -22.38 -16.36
C ALA A 58 8.10 -23.14 -17.65
N LYS A 59 7.16 -22.61 -18.45
CA LYS A 59 6.83 -23.17 -19.78
C LYS A 59 8.01 -23.19 -20.74
N LYS A 60 8.96 -22.27 -20.59
CA LYS A 60 10.23 -22.24 -21.33
C LYS A 60 11.36 -23.03 -20.66
N GLY A 61 11.07 -23.79 -19.60
CA GLY A 61 12.07 -24.60 -18.88
C GLY A 61 13.00 -23.78 -17.99
N MET A 62 12.70 -22.50 -17.75
CA MET A 62 13.52 -21.60 -16.94
C MET A 62 12.99 -21.56 -15.50
N LYS A 63 13.42 -22.54 -14.69
CA LYS A 63 13.25 -22.49 -13.23
C LYS A 63 14.46 -21.78 -12.63
N ASP A 64 14.20 -20.76 -11.82
CA ASP A 64 15.26 -19.98 -11.18
C ASP A 64 14.99 -19.87 -9.68
N GLN A 65 16.03 -20.09 -8.87
CA GLN A 65 15.92 -20.05 -7.42
C GLN A 65 15.69 -18.62 -6.91
N GLU A 66 16.21 -17.61 -7.62
CA GLU A 66 15.94 -16.19 -7.31
C GLU A 66 14.46 -15.86 -7.52
N LEU A 67 13.82 -16.43 -8.56
CA LEU A 67 12.38 -16.24 -8.80
C LEU A 67 11.50 -16.90 -7.73
N MET A 68 11.84 -18.13 -7.31
CA MET A 68 11.10 -18.79 -6.23
C MET A 68 11.25 -18.05 -4.90
N SER A 69 12.44 -17.52 -4.62
CA SER A 69 12.68 -16.66 -3.45
C SER A 69 11.88 -15.35 -3.54
N ALA A 70 11.83 -14.73 -4.72
CA ALA A 70 11.03 -13.53 -4.95
C ALA A 70 9.53 -13.82 -4.75
N GLU A 71 9.00 -14.93 -5.25
CA GLU A 71 7.61 -15.34 -5.01
C GLU A 71 7.31 -15.50 -3.51
N MET A 72 8.19 -16.18 -2.78
CA MET A 72 8.02 -16.36 -1.33
C MET A 72 8.02 -15.02 -0.60
N MET A 73 8.94 -14.11 -0.97
CA MET A 73 9.00 -12.76 -0.40
C MET A 73 7.75 -11.95 -0.73
N MET A 74 7.18 -12.08 -1.93
CA MET A 74 5.90 -11.44 -2.28
C MET A 74 4.74 -11.95 -1.41
N LYS A 75 4.63 -13.28 -1.23
CA LYS A 75 3.59 -13.87 -0.37
C LYS A 75 3.72 -13.38 1.08
N GLN A 76 4.92 -13.42 1.64
CA GLN A 76 5.19 -12.91 2.98
C GLN A 76 4.89 -11.41 3.09
N GLY A 77 5.23 -10.64 2.06
CA GLY A 77 4.91 -9.21 1.99
C GLY A 77 3.40 -8.96 2.02
N TYR A 78 2.64 -9.68 1.20
CA TYR A 78 1.18 -9.60 1.15
C TYR A 78 0.53 -9.99 2.47
N ASP A 79 0.96 -11.11 3.08
CA ASP A 79 0.44 -11.56 4.39
C ASP A 79 0.73 -10.52 5.48
N THR A 80 1.91 -9.90 5.45
CA THR A 80 2.27 -8.81 6.37
C THR A 80 1.37 -7.59 6.17
N MET A 81 0.99 -7.27 4.93
CA MET A 81 0.04 -6.19 4.64
C MET A 81 -1.36 -6.49 5.16
N LEU A 82 -1.87 -7.71 4.93
CA LEU A 82 -3.17 -8.13 5.44
C LEU A 82 -3.21 -8.11 6.97
N GLN A 83 -2.15 -8.60 7.62
CA GLN A 83 -2.02 -8.54 9.06
C GLN A 83 -1.94 -7.09 9.55
N GLY A 84 -1.18 -6.23 8.86
CA GLY A 84 -1.10 -4.81 9.16
C GLY A 84 -2.46 -4.12 9.08
N GLN A 85 -3.23 -4.38 8.04
CA GLN A 85 -4.59 -3.87 7.86
C GLN A 85 -5.51 -4.28 9.03
N GLN A 86 -5.45 -5.54 9.48
CA GLN A 86 -6.20 -6.00 10.64
C GLN A 86 -5.75 -5.30 11.94
N THR A 87 -4.44 -5.12 12.10
CA THR A 87 -3.86 -4.42 13.27
C THR A 87 -4.23 -2.95 13.30
N MET A 88 -4.48 -2.28 12.16
CA MET A 88 -4.87 -0.87 12.15
C MET A 88 -6.15 -0.58 12.95
N ALA A 89 -7.05 -1.57 13.08
CA ALA A 89 -8.27 -1.45 13.88
C ALA A 89 -8.00 -1.32 15.39
N THR A 90 -6.86 -1.84 15.88
CA THR A 90 -6.51 -1.84 17.32
C THR A 90 -5.29 -0.95 17.62
N ASN A 91 -4.35 -0.87 16.69
CA ASN A 91 -3.13 -0.09 16.78
C ASN A 91 -2.75 0.44 15.39
N ASN A 92 -3.23 1.65 15.07
CA ASN A 92 -3.03 2.27 13.75
C ASN A 92 -1.54 2.43 13.38
N ALA A 93 -0.68 2.81 14.32
CA ALA A 93 0.74 3.04 14.05
C ALA A 93 1.48 1.73 13.72
N GLU A 94 1.23 0.67 14.50
CA GLU A 94 1.82 -0.65 14.23
C GLU A 94 1.27 -1.25 12.93
N GLY A 95 -0.03 -1.17 12.71
CA GLY A 95 -0.67 -1.65 11.49
C GLY A 95 -0.12 -0.97 10.24
N THR A 96 0.01 0.37 10.27
CA THR A 96 0.61 1.15 9.19
C THR A 96 2.05 0.71 8.90
N ALA A 97 2.87 0.53 9.94
CA ALA A 97 4.26 0.09 9.78
C ALA A 97 4.37 -1.32 9.16
N MET A 98 3.42 -2.21 9.47
CA MET A 98 3.33 -3.54 8.86
C MET A 98 2.95 -3.46 7.39
N VAL A 99 1.93 -2.67 7.03
CA VAL A 99 1.52 -2.47 5.63
C VAL A 99 2.67 -1.90 4.79
N GLN A 100 3.39 -0.91 5.31
CA GLN A 100 4.58 -0.36 4.65
C GLN A 100 5.69 -1.39 4.48
N ARG A 101 5.97 -2.18 5.52
CA ARG A 101 7.00 -3.23 5.47
C ARG A 101 6.64 -4.28 4.43
N GLY A 102 5.41 -4.74 4.42
CA GLY A 102 4.93 -5.72 3.45
C GLY A 102 4.99 -5.18 2.02
N GLY A 103 4.54 -3.94 1.80
CA GLY A 103 4.66 -3.28 0.49
C GLY A 103 6.11 -3.18 0.00
N LYS A 104 7.05 -2.86 0.89
CA LYS A 104 8.49 -2.83 0.55
C LYS A 104 9.00 -4.22 0.15
N MET A 105 8.66 -5.26 0.90
CA MET A 105 9.04 -6.64 0.57
C MET A 105 8.55 -7.03 -0.83
N MET A 106 7.33 -6.66 -1.19
CA MET A 106 6.76 -6.95 -2.51
C MET A 106 7.48 -6.18 -3.63
N LEU A 107 7.78 -4.90 -3.41
CA LEU A 107 8.54 -4.10 -4.37
C LEU A 107 9.97 -4.64 -4.59
N ASP A 108 10.65 -5.06 -3.52
CA ASP A 108 12.00 -5.61 -3.61
C ASP A 108 11.99 -7.00 -4.28
N ALA A 109 10.97 -7.82 -4.01
CA ALA A 109 10.74 -9.06 -4.72
C ALA A 109 10.47 -8.83 -6.22
N GLN A 110 9.67 -7.82 -6.57
CA GLN A 110 9.38 -7.48 -7.97
C GLN A 110 10.62 -7.04 -8.74
N LYS A 111 11.52 -6.27 -8.12
CA LYS A 111 12.81 -5.92 -8.72
C LYS A 111 13.65 -7.18 -9.00
N THR A 112 13.61 -8.15 -8.08
CA THR A 112 14.30 -9.43 -8.25
C THR A 112 13.70 -10.20 -9.45
N THR A 113 12.37 -10.31 -9.52
CA THR A 113 11.67 -10.90 -10.68
C THR A 113 12.10 -10.23 -11.99
N TYR A 114 12.03 -8.90 -12.06
CA TYR A 114 12.39 -8.17 -13.27
C TYR A 114 13.85 -8.42 -13.66
N SER A 115 14.78 -8.36 -12.69
CA SER A 115 16.20 -8.63 -12.92
C SER A 115 16.44 -10.03 -13.48
N VAL A 116 15.75 -11.05 -12.96
CA VAL A 116 15.88 -12.42 -13.49
C VAL A 116 15.29 -12.51 -14.90
N VAL A 117 14.11 -11.95 -15.14
CA VAL A 117 13.49 -11.94 -16.48
C VAL A 117 14.40 -11.26 -17.51
N GLU A 118 15.02 -10.14 -17.15
CA GLU A 118 15.97 -9.41 -17.98
C GLU A 118 17.24 -10.23 -18.27
N LYS A 119 17.87 -10.81 -17.23
CA LYS A 119 19.04 -11.68 -17.37
C LYS A 119 18.79 -12.88 -18.29
N LYS A 120 17.54 -13.38 -18.33
CA LYS A 120 17.14 -14.50 -19.18
C LYS A 120 16.64 -14.08 -20.57
N GLY A 121 16.62 -12.78 -20.87
CA GLY A 121 16.14 -12.26 -22.16
C GLY A 121 14.64 -12.45 -22.39
N MET A 122 13.85 -12.48 -21.32
CA MET A 122 12.43 -12.87 -21.33
C MET A 122 11.46 -11.69 -21.22
N VAL A 123 11.96 -10.45 -21.29
CA VAL A 123 11.18 -9.22 -21.05
C VAL A 123 9.97 -9.12 -21.99
N THR A 124 10.16 -9.39 -23.29
CA THR A 124 9.09 -9.30 -24.29
C THR A 124 8.00 -10.33 -24.03
N GLU A 125 8.37 -11.58 -23.78
CA GLU A 125 7.41 -12.66 -23.54
C GLU A 125 6.71 -12.52 -22.20
N CYS A 126 7.36 -11.93 -21.20
CA CYS A 126 6.79 -11.70 -19.89
C CYS A 126 6.08 -10.35 -19.77
N SER A 127 6.02 -9.53 -20.84
CA SER A 127 5.51 -8.15 -20.83
C SER A 127 4.14 -8.02 -20.15
N ILE A 128 3.17 -8.88 -20.47
CA ILE A 128 1.83 -8.83 -19.84
C ILE A 128 1.89 -9.04 -18.31
N GLY A 129 2.76 -9.94 -17.86
CA GLY A 129 2.98 -10.18 -16.42
C GLY A 129 3.70 -8.99 -15.77
N LEU A 130 4.74 -8.48 -16.42
CA LEU A 130 5.51 -7.32 -15.96
C LEU A 130 4.67 -6.04 -15.90
N ASP A 131 3.81 -5.79 -16.89
CA ASP A 131 2.91 -4.63 -16.93
C ASP A 131 1.90 -4.69 -15.77
N SER A 132 1.36 -5.88 -15.48
CA SER A 132 0.51 -6.11 -14.30
C SER A 132 1.26 -5.81 -13.00
N CYS A 133 2.52 -6.22 -12.92
CA CYS A 133 3.36 -5.90 -11.77
C CYS A 133 3.67 -4.42 -11.64
N THR A 134 3.98 -3.72 -12.74
CA THR A 134 4.22 -2.28 -12.75
C THR A 134 2.98 -1.50 -12.34
N TYR A 135 1.80 -1.94 -12.79
CA TYR A 135 0.54 -1.34 -12.36
C TYR A 135 0.30 -1.57 -10.85
N GLY A 136 0.54 -2.78 -10.36
CA GLY A 136 0.49 -3.09 -8.92
C GLY A 136 1.48 -2.27 -8.09
N GLU A 137 2.72 -2.11 -8.58
CA GLU A 137 3.75 -1.27 -7.97
C GLU A 137 3.31 0.19 -7.87
N LYS A 138 2.70 0.72 -8.93
CA LYS A 138 2.15 2.07 -8.93
C LYS A 138 1.09 2.21 -7.85
N LYS A 139 0.14 1.28 -7.73
CA LYS A 139 -0.88 1.30 -6.67
C LYS A 139 -0.29 1.20 -5.26
N ILE A 140 0.71 0.34 -5.04
CA ILE A 140 1.39 0.25 -3.74
C ILE A 140 2.07 1.58 -3.40
N LYS A 141 2.74 2.21 -4.37
CA LYS A 141 3.39 3.51 -4.17
C LYS A 141 2.38 4.63 -3.93
N GLU A 142 1.29 4.66 -4.70
CA GLU A 142 0.23 5.67 -4.60
C GLU A 142 -0.53 5.57 -3.27
N GLY A 143 -0.94 4.37 -2.87
CA GLY A 143 -1.57 4.15 -1.56
C GLY A 143 -0.64 4.42 -0.38
N ALA A 144 0.68 4.49 -0.61
CA ALA A 144 1.64 4.82 0.42
C ALA A 144 2.12 6.28 0.38
N LEU A 145 1.64 7.11 -0.56
CA LEU A 145 2.12 8.49 -0.76
C LEU A 145 1.96 9.36 0.50
N GLU A 146 0.80 9.39 1.13
CA GLU A 146 0.62 10.17 2.37
C GLU A 146 1.42 9.62 3.55
N TRP A 147 1.63 8.30 3.60
CA TRP A 147 2.37 7.66 4.69
C TRP A 147 3.90 7.73 4.53
N PHE A 148 4.42 7.84 3.31
CA PHE A 148 5.85 7.99 3.03
C PHE A 148 6.30 9.44 2.91
N PHE A 149 5.46 10.34 2.41
CA PHE A 149 5.82 11.73 2.16
C PHE A 149 5.23 12.72 3.16
N GLY A 150 4.35 12.26 4.07
CA GLY A 150 3.62 13.13 4.97
C GLY A 150 2.59 13.97 4.23
N SER A 151 1.54 14.38 4.94
CA SER A 151 0.59 15.40 4.48
C SER A 151 1.36 16.60 3.89
N VAL A 152 1.10 16.93 2.62
CA VAL A 152 1.47 18.22 2.05
C VAL A 152 0.57 19.30 2.66
#